data_AF-A0A524N5R1-F1
#
_entry.id   AF-A0A524N5R1-F1
#
_cell.length_a   1.000
_cell.length_b   1.000
_cell.length_c   1.000
_cell.angle_alpha   90.00
_cell.angle_beta   90.00
_cell.angle_gamma   90.00
#
_symmetry.space_group_name_H-M   'P 1'
#
loop_
_entity.id
_entity.type
_entity.pdbx_description
1 polymer ?
#
loop_
_entity_poly.entity_id
_entity_poly.type
_entity_poly.pdbx_seq_one_letter_code
_entity_poly.pdbx_strand_id
1 'polypeptide(L)'
;SSRPELGINAIQKAADFLYELRKLQEELDLNKHPLLGSTTVECTMMNGGFKANIIPDQAHLTINFRFIPGHEDPATSKKWLMDIINKLYENDPEFKADILSNRAGVPLDVPLDSPVVTILKDILGTEPVGEPYYTEAVSYTKAGIPTVICGPGSIDQAHTPDEYISLEQIDQGVETYKELIKRVCL
;
A
#
# COMPACT_ATOMS: atom_id res chain seq x y z
N SER A 1 -6.18 12.99 34.56
CA SER A 1 -6.79 14.30 34.89
C SER A 1 -7.75 14.11 36.05
N SER A 2 -7.84 15.06 36.98
CA SER A 2 -8.84 15.04 38.07
C SER A 2 -10.23 15.50 37.64
N ARG A 3 -10.38 15.97 36.39
CA ARG A 3 -11.64 16.40 35.76
C ARG A 3 -11.66 16.04 34.26
N PRO A 4 -11.71 14.74 33.90
CA PRO A 4 -11.73 14.31 32.50
C PRO A 4 -12.94 14.82 31.71
N GLU A 5 -14.08 15.04 32.37
CA GLU A 5 -15.34 15.50 31.79
C GLU A 5 -15.30 16.92 31.20
N LEU A 6 -14.27 17.71 31.52
CA LEU A 6 -14.09 19.07 31.01
C LEU A 6 -13.26 19.12 29.72
N GLY A 7 -12.78 17.98 29.20
CA GLY A 7 -11.95 17.93 28.01
C GLY A 7 -12.38 16.84 27.05
N ILE A 8 -12.07 17.05 25.77
CA ILE A 8 -12.27 16.04 24.73
C ILE A 8 -10.98 15.25 24.59
N ASN A 9 -11.04 13.94 24.84
CA ASN A 9 -9.86 13.08 24.78
C ASN A 9 -9.58 12.66 23.33
N ALA A 10 -8.61 13.32 22.68
CA ALA A 10 -8.28 13.08 21.28
C ALA A 10 -7.75 11.66 21.01
N ILE A 11 -7.13 10.99 21.99
CA ILE A 11 -6.69 9.59 21.85
C ILE A 11 -7.91 8.66 21.77
N GLN A 12 -8.96 8.91 22.56
CA GLN A 12 -10.19 8.13 22.49
C GLN A 12 -10.90 8.34 21.15
N LYS A 13 -11.01 9.60 20.68
CA LYS A 13 -11.55 9.89 19.35
C LYS A 13 -10.74 9.20 18.24
N ALA A 14 -9.42 9.23 18.32
CA ALA A 14 -8.57 8.49 17.37
C ALA A 14 -8.81 6.98 17.42
N ALA A 15 -9.09 6.39 18.58
CA ALA A 15 -9.45 4.98 18.69
C ALA A 15 -10.79 4.67 17.98
N ASP A 16 -11.78 5.55 18.09
CA ASP A 16 -13.06 5.43 17.36
C ASP A 16 -12.83 5.48 15.84
N PHE A 17 -11.97 6.38 15.38
CA PHE A 17 -11.55 6.44 13.98
C PHE A 17 -10.90 5.13 13.51
N LEU A 18 -9.98 4.57 14.29
CA LEU A 18 -9.32 3.30 13.95
C LEU A 18 -10.30 2.12 13.93
N TYR A 19 -11.37 2.17 14.72
CA TYR A 19 -12.43 1.17 14.65
C TYR A 19 -13.19 1.23 13.32
N GLU A 20 -13.58 2.42 12.86
CA GLU A 20 -14.22 2.58 11.55
C GLU A 20 -13.25 2.29 10.40
N LEU A 21 -11.95 2.56 10.56
CA LEU A 21 -10.92 2.19 9.59
C LEU A 21 -10.83 0.67 9.39
N ARG A 22 -10.99 -0.12 10.45
CA ARG A 22 -11.06 -1.60 10.34
C ARG A 22 -12.27 -2.05 9.54
N LYS A 23 -13.42 -1.41 9.70
CA LYS A 23 -14.62 -1.71 8.90
C LYS A 23 -14.41 -1.35 7.44
N LEU A 24 -13.72 -0.26 7.15
CA LEU A 24 -13.31 0.05 5.78
C LEU A 24 -12.45 -1.08 5.18
N GLN A 25 -11.51 -1.65 5.94
CA GLN A 25 -10.76 -2.82 5.46
C GLN A 25 -11.69 -4.01 5.14
N GLU A 26 -12.66 -4.31 6.00
CA GLU A 26 -13.65 -5.37 5.75
C GLU A 26 -14.44 -5.13 4.45
N GLU A 27 -14.80 -3.88 4.16
CA GLU A 27 -15.46 -3.49 2.90
C GLU A 27 -14.53 -3.65 1.69
N LEU A 28 -13.27 -3.25 1.82
CA LEU A 28 -12.26 -3.37 0.77
C LEU A 28 -11.94 -4.84 0.44
N ASP A 29 -12.03 -5.74 1.42
CA ASP A 29 -11.83 -7.17 1.25
C ASP A 29 -12.89 -7.85 0.38
N LEU A 30 -14.01 -7.18 0.11
CA LEU A 30 -15.04 -7.67 -0.79
C LEU A 30 -14.62 -7.60 -2.27
N ASN A 31 -13.67 -6.73 -2.61
CA ASN A 31 -13.18 -6.54 -3.98
C ASN A 31 -11.69 -6.90 -4.06
N LYS A 32 -11.41 -8.08 -4.64
CA LYS A 32 -10.04 -8.61 -4.73
C LYS A 32 -9.54 -8.63 -6.17
N HIS A 33 -8.36 -8.07 -6.38
CA HIS A 33 -7.57 -8.27 -7.59
C HIS A 33 -7.07 -9.73 -7.64
N PRO A 34 -7.12 -10.42 -8.80
CA PRO A 34 -6.73 -11.83 -8.91
C PRO A 34 -5.29 -12.12 -8.45
N LEU A 35 -4.38 -11.17 -8.64
CA LEU A 35 -2.95 -11.34 -8.29
C LEU A 35 -2.52 -10.61 -7.02
N LEU A 36 -3.23 -9.56 -6.60
CA LEU A 36 -2.78 -8.67 -5.51
C LEU A 36 -3.65 -8.79 -4.25
N GLY A 37 -4.79 -9.48 -4.32
CA GLY A 37 -5.77 -9.47 -3.24
C GLY A 37 -6.51 -8.13 -3.16
N SER A 38 -6.87 -7.70 -1.96
CA SER A 38 -7.61 -6.45 -1.73
C SER A 38 -6.67 -5.25 -1.59
N THR A 39 -7.23 -4.05 -1.74
CA THR A 39 -6.57 -2.86 -1.20
C THR A 39 -6.49 -2.98 0.31
N THR A 40 -5.32 -2.68 0.88
CA THR A 40 -5.15 -2.65 2.34
C THR A 40 -5.06 -1.23 2.88
N VAL A 41 -5.54 -1.02 4.09
CA VAL A 41 -5.49 0.24 4.83
C VAL A 41 -5.02 -0.01 6.25
N GLU A 42 -3.90 0.59 6.63
CA GLU A 42 -3.26 0.33 7.91
C GLU A 42 -2.85 1.63 8.61
N CYS A 43 -3.07 1.71 9.93
CA CYS A 43 -2.47 2.76 10.74
C CYS A 43 -1.06 2.34 11.15
N THR A 44 -0.06 2.97 10.55
CA THR A 44 1.36 2.62 10.73
C THR A 44 2.04 3.44 11.82
N MET A 45 1.50 4.60 12.18
CA MET A 45 1.95 5.39 13.31
C MET A 45 0.78 6.08 14.00
N MET A 46 0.80 6.11 15.33
CA MET A 46 -0.14 6.84 16.16
C MET A 46 0.62 7.55 17.27
N ASN A 47 0.41 8.87 17.39
CA ASN A 47 0.99 9.69 18.46
C ASN A 47 -0.11 10.51 19.13
N GLY A 48 -0.09 10.62 20.45
CA GLY A 48 -1.05 11.42 21.19
C GLY A 48 -0.71 11.54 22.66
N GLY A 49 -1.08 12.67 23.26
CA GLY A 49 -0.83 12.97 24.67
C GLY A 49 0.59 13.40 25.00
N PHE A 50 0.72 14.01 26.16
CA PHE A 50 1.95 14.65 26.62
C PHE A 50 2.34 14.25 28.06
N LYS A 51 1.36 14.11 28.96
CA LYS A 51 1.56 13.71 30.36
C LYS A 51 0.43 12.80 30.82
N ALA A 52 0.74 11.82 31.68
CA ALA A 52 -0.20 10.79 32.13
C ALA A 52 -1.46 11.32 32.84
N ASN A 53 -1.41 12.52 33.41
CA ASN A 53 -2.52 13.13 34.12
C ASN A 53 -3.20 14.28 33.36
N ILE A 54 -2.88 14.52 32.09
CA ILE A 54 -3.49 15.54 31.23
C ILE A 54 -4.36 14.86 30.17
N ILE A 55 -5.56 15.38 29.92
CA ILE A 55 -6.39 14.90 28.81
C ILE A 55 -5.73 15.36 27.50
N PRO A 56 -5.39 14.44 26.58
CA PRO A 56 -4.77 14.80 25.31
C PRO A 56 -5.77 15.55 24.45
N ASP A 57 -5.39 16.74 24.00
CA ASP A 57 -6.17 17.60 23.10
C ASP A 57 -5.93 17.29 21.62
N GLN A 58 -4.88 16.52 21.30
CA GLN A 58 -4.54 16.10 19.94
C GLN A 58 -4.06 14.65 19.85
N ALA A 59 -4.33 14.03 18.70
CA ALA A 59 -3.78 12.76 18.26
C ALA A 59 -3.49 12.83 16.76
N HIS A 60 -2.37 12.25 16.33
CA HIS A 60 -1.92 12.21 14.95
C HIS A 60 -1.79 10.77 14.50
N LEU A 61 -2.42 10.44 13.37
CA LEU A 61 -2.41 9.11 12.76
C LEU A 61 -1.71 9.18 11.40
N THR A 62 -0.90 8.16 11.09
CA THR A 62 -0.37 7.93 9.75
C THR A 62 -1.02 6.70 9.16
N ILE A 63 -1.83 6.90 8.12
CA ILE A 63 -2.55 5.84 7.42
C ILE A 63 -1.80 5.49 6.14
N ASN A 64 -1.51 4.21 5.94
CA ASN A 64 -0.88 3.67 4.75
C ASN A 64 -1.89 2.86 3.97
N PHE A 65 -2.11 3.22 2.71
CA PHE A 65 -2.89 2.43 1.77
C PHE A 65 -1.96 1.67 0.83
N ARG A 66 -2.30 0.42 0.52
CA ARG A 66 -1.74 -0.34 -0.60
C ARG A 66 -2.84 -0.55 -1.64
N PHE A 67 -2.87 0.31 -2.66
CA PHE A 67 -3.90 0.24 -3.70
C PHE A 67 -3.64 -0.89 -4.68
N ILE A 68 -4.74 -1.48 -5.15
CA ILE A 68 -4.79 -2.33 -6.34
C ILE A 68 -5.24 -1.49 -7.54
N PRO A 69 -5.01 -1.94 -8.79
CA PRO A 69 -5.53 -1.26 -9.97
C PRO A 69 -7.05 -1.02 -9.87
N GLY A 70 -7.49 0.19 -10.22
CA GLY A 70 -8.84 0.71 -10.04
C GLY A 70 -9.03 1.60 -8.81
N HIS A 71 -8.13 1.58 -7.82
CA HIS A 71 -8.22 2.36 -6.58
C HIS A 71 -7.16 3.47 -6.45
N GLU A 72 -6.42 3.76 -7.51
CA GLU A 72 -5.20 4.56 -7.48
C GLU A 72 -5.38 6.06 -7.32
N ASP A 73 -6.59 6.59 -7.54
CA ASP A 73 -6.85 8.02 -7.42
C ASP A 73 -6.71 8.45 -5.95
N PRO A 74 -5.81 9.41 -5.62
CA PRO A 74 -5.72 9.95 -4.28
C PRO A 74 -7.07 10.48 -3.74
N ALA A 75 -7.97 10.94 -4.61
CA ALA A 75 -9.31 11.36 -4.23
C ALA A 75 -10.13 10.21 -3.63
N THR A 76 -9.91 8.96 -4.07
CA THR A 76 -10.60 7.77 -3.56
C THR A 76 -10.30 7.54 -2.08
N SER A 77 -9.03 7.46 -1.69
CA SER A 77 -8.65 7.29 -0.29
C SER A 77 -9.03 8.49 0.57
N LYS A 78 -8.87 9.71 0.03
CA LYS A 78 -9.35 10.92 0.73
C LYS A 78 -10.84 10.83 1.01
N LYS A 79 -11.63 10.39 0.04
CA LYS A 79 -13.08 10.21 0.20
C LYS A 79 -13.38 9.19 1.29
N TRP A 80 -12.77 8.01 1.27
CA TRP A 80 -13.00 7.00 2.32
C TRP A 80 -12.69 7.52 3.73
N LEU A 81 -11.55 8.21 3.90
CA LEU A 81 -11.19 8.80 5.19
C LEU A 81 -12.19 9.91 5.61
N MET A 82 -12.61 10.76 4.66
CA MET A 82 -13.61 11.80 4.94
C MET A 82 -14.98 11.21 5.28
N ASP A 83 -15.39 10.12 4.63
CA ASP A 83 -16.66 9.45 4.93
C ASP A 83 -16.65 8.92 6.38
N ILE A 84 -15.54 8.35 6.85
CA ILE A 84 -15.36 7.96 8.26
C ILE A 84 -15.44 9.18 9.19
N ILE A 85 -14.72 10.27 8.87
CA ILE A 85 -14.71 11.49 9.68
C ILE A 85 -16.11 12.06 9.80
N ASN A 86 -16.84 12.17 8.69
CA ASN A 86 -18.20 12.69 8.65
C ASN A 86 -19.15 11.82 9.47
N LYS A 87 -19.06 10.49 9.32
CA LYS A 87 -19.87 9.53 10.09
C LYS A 87 -19.63 9.67 11.60
N LEU A 88 -18.39 9.87 12.03
CA LEU A 88 -18.07 10.06 13.45
C LEU A 88 -18.56 11.41 13.96
N TYR A 89 -18.41 12.47 13.16
CA TYR A 89 -18.93 13.81 13.48
C TYR A 89 -20.46 13.85 13.61
N GLU A 90 -21.19 13.12 12.76
CA GLU A 90 -22.66 13.03 12.84
C GLU A 90 -23.14 12.43 14.17
N ASN A 91 -22.41 11.43 14.69
CA ASN A 91 -22.73 10.79 15.97
C ASN A 91 -22.20 11.59 17.17
N ASP A 92 -21.14 12.36 16.96
CA ASP A 92 -20.47 13.17 17.98
C ASP A 92 -19.88 14.46 17.38
N PRO A 93 -20.58 15.60 17.51
CA PRO A 93 -20.11 16.89 16.98
C PRO A 93 -18.80 17.41 17.59
N GLU A 94 -18.30 16.79 18.67
CA GLU A 94 -16.99 17.10 19.25
C GLU A 94 -15.84 16.36 18.55
N PHE A 95 -16.13 15.34 17.73
CA PHE A 95 -15.14 14.66 16.90
C PHE A 95 -14.68 15.58 15.77
N LYS A 96 -13.47 16.12 15.86
CA LYS A 96 -12.87 16.97 14.82
C LYS A 96 -11.56 16.37 14.36
N ALA A 97 -11.45 16.13 13.07
CA ALA A 97 -10.26 15.58 12.44
C ALA A 97 -10.05 16.19 11.06
N ASP A 98 -8.79 16.42 10.71
CA ASP A 98 -8.36 16.98 9.43
C ASP A 98 -7.35 16.04 8.75
N ILE A 99 -7.43 15.93 7.43
CA ILE A 99 -6.43 15.22 6.62
C ILE A 99 -5.32 16.22 6.28
N LEU A 100 -4.20 16.13 7.00
CA LEU A 100 -3.07 17.06 6.86
C LEU A 100 -2.30 16.88 5.54
N SER A 101 -2.19 15.64 5.06
CA SER A 101 -1.51 15.29 3.81
C SER A 101 -2.11 14.00 3.27
N ASN A 102 -2.30 13.94 1.95
CA ASN A 102 -2.72 12.73 1.27
C ASN A 102 -1.91 12.57 -0.01
N ARG A 103 -1.30 11.40 -0.19
CA ARG A 103 -0.52 11.03 -1.37
C ARG A 103 -0.87 9.60 -1.75
N ALA A 104 -1.16 9.36 -3.02
CA ALA A 104 -1.34 8.02 -3.55
C ALA A 104 -0.26 7.71 -4.59
N GLY A 105 0.30 6.51 -4.49
CA GLY A 105 1.04 5.88 -5.57
C GLY A 105 0.06 5.17 -6.49
N VAL A 106 0.34 5.19 -7.79
CA VAL A 106 -0.41 4.38 -8.75
C VAL A 106 0.19 2.97 -8.72
N PRO A 107 -0.62 1.91 -8.66
CA PRO A 107 -0.15 0.54 -8.72
C PRO A 107 0.42 0.26 -10.11
N LEU A 108 1.34 -0.69 -10.19
CA LEU A 108 1.79 -1.20 -11.48
C LEU A 108 0.68 -2.07 -12.07
N ASP A 109 0.15 -1.68 -13.22
CA ASP A 109 -0.87 -2.44 -13.94
C ASP A 109 -0.41 -2.62 -15.39
N VAL A 110 0.02 -3.84 -15.73
CA VAL A 110 0.45 -4.22 -17.07
C VAL A 110 -0.40 -5.40 -17.51
N PRO A 111 -1.10 -5.31 -18.66
CA PRO A 111 -1.93 -6.40 -19.16
C PRO A 111 -1.13 -7.69 -19.31
N LEU A 112 -1.70 -8.82 -18.87
CA LEU A 112 -1.02 -10.12 -18.87
C LEU A 112 -0.71 -10.65 -20.27
N ASP A 113 -1.37 -10.12 -21.29
CA ASP A 113 -1.13 -10.40 -22.71
C ASP A 113 -0.12 -9.43 -23.35
N SER A 114 0.48 -8.51 -22.57
CA SER A 114 1.53 -7.62 -23.06
C SER A 114 2.72 -8.41 -23.61
N PRO A 115 3.39 -7.94 -24.69
CA PRO A 115 4.53 -8.65 -25.27
C PRO A 115 5.64 -8.97 -24.26
N VAL A 116 5.98 -8.02 -23.38
CA VAL A 116 7.00 -8.20 -22.35
C VAL A 116 6.63 -9.30 -21.35
N VAL A 117 5.36 -9.40 -20.96
CA VAL A 117 4.86 -10.45 -20.06
C VAL A 117 4.95 -11.81 -20.77
N THR A 118 4.46 -11.89 -22.01
CA THR A 118 4.45 -13.13 -22.79
C THR A 118 5.86 -13.67 -23.04
N ILE A 119 6.82 -12.80 -23.38
CA ILE A 119 8.22 -13.21 -23.60
C ILE A 119 8.84 -13.73 -22.30
N LEU A 120 8.65 -13.02 -21.18
CA LEU A 120 9.22 -13.44 -19.89
C LEU A 120 8.60 -14.76 -19.39
N LYS A 121 7.28 -14.96 -19.59
CA LYS A 121 6.62 -16.24 -19.29
C LYS A 121 7.27 -17.39 -20.04
N ASP A 122 7.56 -17.22 -21.32
CA ASP A 122 8.19 -18.28 -22.13
C ASP A 122 9.64 -18.55 -21.72
N ILE A 123 10.41 -17.51 -21.37
CA ILE A 123 11.80 -17.66 -20.91
C ILE A 123 11.86 -18.35 -19.53
N LEU A 124 10.99 -17.93 -18.60
CA LEU A 124 11.05 -18.38 -17.21
C LEU A 124 10.26 -19.66 -16.96
N GLY A 125 9.29 -19.99 -17.82
CA GLY A 125 8.38 -21.12 -17.61
C GLY A 125 7.44 -20.95 -16.41
N THR A 126 7.22 -19.72 -15.94
CA THR A 126 6.40 -19.39 -14.78
C THR A 126 5.31 -18.37 -15.13
N GLU A 127 4.22 -18.40 -14.37
CA GLU A 127 3.17 -17.38 -14.46
C GLU A 127 3.57 -16.11 -13.67
N PRO A 128 3.12 -14.92 -14.10
CA PRO A 128 3.35 -13.68 -13.37
C PRO A 128 2.58 -13.70 -12.04
N VAL A 129 3.19 -13.10 -11.03
CA VAL A 129 2.62 -12.95 -9.69
C VAL A 129 2.40 -11.47 -9.39
N GLY A 130 1.46 -11.19 -8.48
CA GLY A 130 1.28 -9.85 -7.93
C GLY A 130 1.98 -9.74 -6.59
N GLU A 131 2.66 -8.62 -6.37
CA GLU A 131 3.39 -8.37 -5.13
C GLU A 131 3.00 -7.01 -4.53
N PRO A 132 2.71 -6.92 -3.22
CA PRO A 132 2.19 -5.72 -2.57
C PRO A 132 3.27 -4.68 -2.20
N TYR A 133 4.38 -4.63 -2.95
CA TYR A 133 5.44 -3.63 -2.80
C TYR A 133 5.43 -2.58 -3.92
N TYR A 134 6.19 -1.51 -3.73
CA TYR A 134 6.32 -0.42 -4.72
C TYR A 134 7.69 -0.44 -5.39
N THR A 135 7.73 -0.09 -6.68
CA THR A 135 8.97 0.08 -7.45
C THR A 135 8.85 1.25 -8.43
N GLU A 136 9.97 1.69 -8.99
CA GLU A 136 10.01 2.71 -10.04
C GLU A 136 9.37 2.26 -11.37
N ALA A 137 9.00 0.99 -11.53
CA ALA A 137 8.31 0.51 -12.74
C ALA A 137 7.01 1.25 -13.03
N VAL A 138 6.35 1.76 -11.98
CA VAL A 138 5.16 2.59 -12.12
C VAL A 138 5.44 3.84 -12.97
N SER A 139 6.61 4.46 -12.83
CA SER A 139 6.99 5.65 -13.58
C SER A 139 7.16 5.36 -15.08
N TYR A 140 7.76 4.22 -15.43
CA TYR A 140 7.92 3.80 -16.83
C TYR A 140 6.57 3.43 -17.46
N THR A 141 5.73 2.68 -16.74
CA THR A 141 4.38 2.32 -17.20
C THR A 141 3.52 3.57 -17.42
N LYS A 142 3.60 4.57 -16.53
CA LYS A 142 2.95 5.87 -16.73
C LYS A 142 3.44 6.63 -17.95
N ALA A 143 4.71 6.45 -18.31
CA ALA A 143 5.29 7.03 -19.52
C ALA A 143 4.90 6.26 -20.80
N GLY A 144 4.04 5.24 -20.69
CA GLY A 144 3.58 4.42 -21.82
C GLY A 144 4.52 3.27 -22.17
N ILE A 145 5.42 2.89 -21.26
CA ILE A 145 6.35 1.77 -21.45
C ILE A 145 5.91 0.60 -20.56
N PRO A 146 5.25 -0.44 -21.11
CA PRO A 146 4.88 -1.63 -20.35
C PRO A 146 6.10 -2.23 -19.65
N THR A 147 6.08 -2.27 -18.31
CA THR A 147 7.24 -2.64 -17.50
C THR A 147 6.89 -3.76 -16.52
N VAL A 148 7.68 -4.82 -16.53
CA VAL A 148 7.55 -5.95 -15.59
C VAL A 148 8.75 -5.95 -14.65
N ILE A 149 8.52 -6.25 -13.37
CA ILE A 149 9.59 -6.51 -12.43
C ILE A 149 10.01 -7.96 -12.56
N CYS A 150 11.29 -8.18 -12.91
CA CYS A 150 11.87 -9.50 -13.06
C CYS A 150 13.34 -9.45 -12.66
N GLY A 151 13.72 -10.27 -11.69
CA GLY A 151 15.08 -10.41 -11.20
C GLY A 151 15.25 -11.72 -10.43
N PRO A 152 16.48 -12.22 -10.29
CA PRO A 152 16.76 -13.44 -9.53
C PRO A 152 16.66 -13.22 -8.02
N GLY A 153 16.55 -14.31 -7.26
CA GLY A 153 16.42 -14.28 -5.81
C GLY A 153 14.97 -14.45 -5.35
N SER A 154 14.74 -14.40 -4.04
CA SER A 154 13.39 -14.37 -3.46
C SER A 154 13.15 -13.02 -2.83
N ILE A 155 11.96 -12.45 -3.05
CA ILE A 155 11.53 -11.22 -2.39
C ILE A 155 11.48 -11.40 -0.86
N ASP A 156 11.27 -12.63 -0.37
CA ASP A 156 11.26 -12.93 1.07
C ASP A 156 12.60 -12.64 1.76
N GLN A 157 13.70 -12.53 1.01
CA GLN A 157 15.02 -12.16 1.55
C GLN A 157 15.22 -10.65 1.67
N ALA A 158 14.43 -9.84 0.95
CA ALA A 158 14.59 -8.40 0.94
C ALA A 158 14.32 -7.80 2.34
N HIS A 159 15.18 -6.87 2.78
CA HIS A 159 15.08 -6.19 4.07
C HIS A 159 15.14 -7.11 5.31
N THR A 160 15.67 -8.31 5.17
CA THR A 160 15.94 -9.19 6.30
C THR A 160 17.38 -9.01 6.80
N PRO A 161 17.70 -9.35 8.08
CA PRO A 161 19.09 -9.43 8.51
C PRO A 161 19.86 -10.45 7.65
N ASP A 162 21.10 -10.14 7.31
CA ASP A 162 21.95 -10.97 6.43
C ASP A 162 21.35 -11.25 5.03
N GLU A 163 20.61 -10.28 4.47
CA GLU A 163 20.08 -10.31 3.10
C GLU A 163 21.11 -10.85 2.10
N TYR A 164 20.74 -11.90 1.37
CA TYR A 164 21.63 -12.62 0.45
C TYR A 164 20.92 -13.10 -0.81
N ILE A 165 21.75 -13.46 -1.79
CA ILE A 165 21.36 -14.19 -3.00
C ILE A 165 22.45 -15.23 -3.28
N SER A 166 22.08 -16.43 -3.76
CA SER A 166 23.08 -17.43 -4.13
C SER A 166 23.74 -17.09 -5.47
N LEU A 167 25.00 -17.51 -5.67
CA LEU A 167 25.67 -17.34 -6.97
C LEU A 167 24.91 -18.05 -8.11
N GLU A 168 24.30 -19.19 -7.82
CA GLU A 168 23.45 -19.92 -8.78
C GLU A 168 22.23 -19.09 -9.21
N GLN A 169 21.58 -18.39 -8.27
CA GLN A 169 20.47 -17.49 -8.61
C GLN A 169 20.95 -16.32 -9.47
N ILE A 170 22.14 -15.77 -9.19
CA ILE A 170 22.75 -14.73 -10.04
C ILE A 170 22.96 -15.27 -11.46
N ASP A 171 23.55 -16.45 -11.60
CA ASP A 171 23.81 -17.08 -12.90
C ASP A 171 22.50 -17.31 -13.67
N GLN A 172 21.44 -17.77 -13.00
CA GLN A 172 20.11 -17.91 -13.58
C GLN A 172 19.56 -16.58 -14.10
N GLY A 173 19.72 -15.49 -13.32
CA GLY A 173 19.32 -14.16 -13.74
C GLY A 173 20.07 -13.66 -14.97
N VAL A 174 21.38 -13.93 -15.04
CA VAL A 174 22.22 -13.61 -16.21
C VAL A 174 21.72 -14.32 -17.46
N GLU A 175 21.43 -15.61 -17.38
CA GLU A 175 20.91 -16.37 -18.52
C GLU A 175 19.51 -15.91 -18.95
N THR A 176 18.63 -15.58 -18.00
CA THR A 176 17.32 -14.96 -18.29
C THR A 176 17.48 -13.65 -19.07
N TYR A 177 18.34 -12.74 -18.61
CA TYR A 177 18.54 -11.45 -19.31
C TYR A 177 19.19 -11.62 -20.68
N LYS A 178 20.15 -12.55 -20.83
CA LYS A 178 20.72 -12.87 -22.14
C LYS A 178 19.66 -13.32 -23.13
N GLU A 179 18.78 -14.24 -22.70
CA GLU A 179 17.72 -14.74 -23.57
C GLU A 179 16.69 -13.64 -23.91
N LEU A 180 16.34 -12.80 -22.94
CA LEU A 180 15.47 -11.65 -23.17
C LEU A 180 16.07 -10.69 -24.22
N ILE A 181 17.34 -10.33 -24.07
CA ILE A 181 18.04 -9.45 -25.02
C ILE A 181 18.07 -10.07 -26.42
N LYS A 182 18.35 -11.37 -26.54
CA LYS A 182 18.35 -12.07 -27.84
C LYS A 182 16.98 -12.01 -28.52
N ARG A 183 15.89 -12.15 -27.78
CA ARG A 183 14.53 -12.18 -28.36
C ARG A 183 13.97 -10.80 -28.69
N VAL A 184 14.43 -9.76 -28.00
CA VAL A 184 13.87 -8.41 -28.11
C VAL A 184 14.74 -7.50 -28.98
N CYS A 185 16.06 -7.68 -28.97
CA CYS A 185 17.00 -6.73 -29.57
C CYS A 185 17.79 -7.27 -30.77
N LEU A 186 17.82 -8.58 -30.99
CA LEU A 186 18.58 -9.24 -32.06
C LEU A 186 17.64 -9.97 -33.03
#